data_AF-X1SDY6-F1
#
_entry.id   AF-X1SDY6-F1
#
_cell.length_a   1.000
_cell.length_b   1.000
_cell.length_c   1.000
_cell.angle_alpha   90.00
_cell.angle_beta   90.00
_cell.angle_gamma   90.00
#
_symmetry.space_group_name_H-M   'P 1'
#
loop_
_entity.id
_entity.type
_entity.pdbx_description
1 polymer ?
#
loop_
_entity_poly.entity_id
_entity_poly.type
_entity_poly.pdbx_seq_one_letter_code
_entity_poly.pdbx_strand_id
1 'polypeptide(L)' 'PIFQFIREKGNVTDEEMLHTFNMGVGMTIICDPTSVQIVTTYLKDKKCECYPIGNIGKGLGAVRFYGNLNW' A
#
# COMPACT_ATOMS: atom_id res chain seq x y z
N PRO A 1 2.74 3.73 -14.38
CA PRO A 1 2.17 3.84 -15.75
C PRO A 1 0.63 3.76 -15.81
N ILE A 2 -0.02 2.64 -15.42
CA ILE A 2 -1.48 2.51 -15.59
C ILE A 2 -2.30 3.43 -14.68
N PHE A 3 -1.91 3.57 -13.40
CA PHE A 3 -2.63 4.45 -12.48
C PHE A 3 -2.50 5.93 -12.88
N GLN A 4 -1.31 6.35 -13.34
CA GLN A 4 -1.10 7.69 -13.90
C GLN A 4 -2.03 7.94 -15.09
N PHE A 5 -2.13 6.98 -16.02
CA PHE A 5 -3.03 7.08 -17.16
C PHE A 5 -4.49 7.22 -16.74
N ILE A 6 -4.96 6.39 -15.79
CA ILE A 6 -6.32 6.46 -15.26
C ILE A 6 -6.59 7.83 -14.64
N ARG A 7 -5.68 8.33 -13.80
CA ARG A 7 -5.79 9.64 -13.16
C ARG A 7 -5.93 10.76 -14.20
N GLU A 8 -5.01 10.79 -15.17
CA GLU A 8 -4.95 11.84 -16.18
C GLU A 8 -6.13 11.81 -17.16
N LYS A 9 -6.58 10.62 -17.58
CA LYS A 9 -7.71 10.49 -18.52
C LYS A 9 -9.07 10.59 -17.85
N GLY A 10 -9.18 10.17 -16.60
CA GLY A 10 -10.42 10.27 -15.82
C GLY A 10 -10.57 11.61 -15.08
N ASN A 11 -9.52 12.44 -15.06
CA ASN A 11 -9.46 13.65 -14.24
C ASN A 11 -9.78 13.36 -12.75
N VAL A 12 -9.22 12.27 -12.25
CA VAL A 12 -9.48 11.75 -10.90
C VAL A 12 -8.50 12.38 -9.91
N THR A 13 -8.98 12.74 -8.73
CA THR A 13 -8.11 13.31 -7.67
C THR A 13 -7.22 12.24 -7.02
N ASP A 14 -6.09 12.64 -6.44
CA ASP A 14 -5.21 11.71 -5.71
C ASP A 14 -5.95 11.01 -4.54
N GLU A 15 -6.89 11.69 -3.89
CA GLU A 15 -7.74 11.13 -2.83
C GLU A 15 -8.66 10.02 -3.36
N GLU A 16 -9.37 10.27 -4.46
CA GLU A 16 -10.22 9.27 -5.11
C GLU A 16 -9.40 8.09 -5.63
N MET A 17 -8.17 8.33 -6.12
CA MET A 17 -7.26 7.28 -6.55
C MET A 17 -6.90 6.34 -5.40
N LEU A 18 -6.58 6.88 -4.22
CA LEU A 18 -6.29 6.10 -3.00
C LEU A 18 -7.52 5.35 -2.46
N HIS A 19 -8.71 5.94 -2.57
CA HIS A 19 -9.95 5.34 -2.08
C HIS A 19 -10.49 4.23 -2.99
N THR A 20 -10.21 4.30 -4.29
CA THR A 20 -10.82 3.42 -5.29
C THR A 20 -9.87 2.32 -5.76
N PHE A 21 -8.58 2.63 -5.89
CA PHE A 21 -7.59 1.72 -6.45
C PHE A 21 -6.58 1.28 -5.40
N ASN A 22 -6.02 0.09 -5.60
CA ASN A 22 -5.06 -0.49 -4.68
C ASN A 22 -3.67 0.19 -4.70
N MET A 23 -3.43 1.08 -5.67
CA MET A 23 -2.16 1.80 -5.86
C MET A 23 -0.91 0.91 -5.83
N GLY A 24 -1.03 -0.33 -6.34
CA GLY A 24 0.07 -1.30 -6.40
C GLY A 24 0.18 -2.24 -5.21
N VAL A 25 -0.65 -2.09 -4.17
CA VAL A 25 -0.70 -2.97 -3.00
C VAL A 25 -2.00 -3.76 -2.97
N GLY A 26 -1.99 -4.97 -3.54
CA GLY A 26 -3.21 -5.81 -3.65
C GLY A 26 -3.64 -6.49 -2.35
N MET A 27 -2.74 -6.61 -1.37
CA MET A 27 -3.00 -7.28 -0.09
C MET A 27 -2.11 -6.70 1.01
N THR A 28 -2.60 -6.69 2.25
CA THR A 28 -1.85 -6.28 3.43
C THR A 28 -1.85 -7.38 4.46
N ILE A 29 -0.69 -7.60 5.10
CA ILE A 29 -0.51 -8.52 6.21
C ILE A 29 -0.14 -7.72 7.45
N ILE A 30 -0.78 -8.01 8.57
CA ILE A 30 -0.45 -7.44 9.88
C ILE A 30 0.39 -8.46 10.62
N CYS A 31 1.58 -8.07 11.08
CA CYS A 31 2.45 -8.90 11.89
C CYS A 31 3.15 -8.08 12.96
N ASP A 32 3.73 -8.77 13.95
CA ASP A 32 4.59 -8.14 14.93
C ASP A 32 5.85 -7.55 14.23
N PRO A 33 6.35 -6.36 14.65
CA PRO A 33 7.54 -5.76 14.05
C PRO A 33 8.75 -6.71 14.00
N THR A 34 8.90 -7.58 14.99
CA THR A 34 9.99 -8.58 15.04
C THR A 34 9.86 -9.67 13.97
N SER A 35 8.67 -9.86 13.41
CA SER A 35 8.36 -10.87 12.39
C SER A 35 8.52 -10.37 10.95
N VAL A 36 8.72 -9.06 10.73
CA VAL A 36 8.78 -8.45 9.39
C VAL A 36 9.79 -9.13 8.49
N GLN A 37 10.99 -9.44 9.01
CA GLN A 37 12.05 -10.08 8.22
C GLN A 37 11.65 -11.50 7.79
N ILE A 38 11.06 -12.28 8.70
CA ILE A 38 10.63 -13.66 8.44
C ILE A 38 9.52 -13.66 7.38
N VAL A 39 8.52 -12.78 7.52
CA VAL A 39 7.41 -12.66 6.56
C VAL A 39 7.93 -12.26 5.18
N THR A 40 8.80 -11.25 5.12
CA THR A 40 9.35 -10.74 3.85
C THR A 40 10.17 -11.80 3.13
N THR A 41 11.06 -12.51 3.85
CA THR A 41 11.85 -13.60 3.28
C THR A 41 10.96 -14.74 2.78
N TYR A 42 9.98 -15.16 3.58
CA TYR A 42 9.07 -16.25 3.19
C TYR A 42 8.30 -15.92 1.90
N LEU A 43 7.77 -14.71 1.78
CA LEU A 43 7.02 -14.30 0.58
C LEU A 43 7.93 -14.13 -0.64
N LYS A 44 9.14 -13.60 -0.45
CA LYS A 44 10.13 -13.50 -1.51
C LYS A 44 10.49 -14.87 -2.09
N ASP A 45 10.65 -15.90 -1.24
CA ASP A 45 10.91 -17.28 -1.68
C ASP A 45 9.74 -17.87 -2.49
N LYS A 46 8.53 -17.36 -2.26
CA LYS A 46 7.33 -17.68 -3.05
C LYS A 46 7.15 -16.78 -4.26
N LYS A 47 8.13 -15.93 -4.59
CA LYS A 47 8.08 -14.93 -5.68
C LYS A 47 6.93 -13.93 -5.51
N CYS A 48 6.59 -13.63 -4.26
CA CYS A 48 5.62 -12.62 -3.88
C CYS A 48 6.39 -11.45 -3.26
N GLU A 49 6.53 -10.36 -4.02
CA GLU A 49 7.18 -9.14 -3.53
C GLU A 49 6.31 -8.49 -2.45
N CYS A 50 6.95 -8.11 -1.34
CA CYS A 50 6.29 -7.39 -0.26
C CYS A 50 7.27 -6.46 0.44
N TYR A 51 6.73 -5.42 1.08
CA TYR A 51 7.49 -4.43 1.80
C TYR A 51 6.62 -3.81 2.90
N PRO A 52 7.21 -3.27 3.99
CA PRO A 52 6.45 -2.54 4.99
C PRO A 52 5.79 -1.30 4.39
N ILE A 53 4.47 -1.14 4.60
CA ILE A 53 3.68 -0.01 4.09
C ILE A 53 3.16 0.94 5.18
N GLY A 54 3.40 0.61 6.46
CA GLY A 54 2.94 1.43 7.58
C GLY A 54 2.93 0.67 8.89
N ASN A 55 2.27 1.27 9.89
CA ASN A 55 2.12 0.71 11.23
C ASN A 55 0.70 0.94 11.76
N ILE A 56 0.25 0.08 12.68
CA ILE A 56 -1.02 0.24 13.38
C ILE A 56 -0.76 0.94 14.72
N GLY A 57 -1.49 2.02 14.97
CA GLY A 57 -1.47 2.75 16.23
C GLY A 57 -2.84 2.72 16.92
N LYS A 58 -2.89 3.23 18.16
CA LYS A 58 -4.17 3.45 18.86
C LYS A 58 -5.03 4.45 18.09
N GLY A 59 -6.33 4.19 17.95
CA GLY A 59 -7.25 5.09 17.24
C GLY A 59 -8.63 4.48 17.02
N LEU A 60 -9.45 5.19 16.23
CA LEU A 60 -10.86 4.85 15.95
C LEU A 60 -11.05 4.34 14.50
N GLY A 61 -10.17 3.44 14.03
CA GLY A 61 -10.33 2.79 12.72
C GLY A 61 -10.09 3.67 11.49
N ALA A 62 -9.43 4.83 11.65
CA ALA A 62 -9.07 5.70 10.53
C ALA A 62 -7.71 5.31 9.91
N VAL A 63 -7.61 5.40 8.59
CA VAL A 63 -6.35 5.28 7.83
C VAL A 63 -5.81 6.68 7.56
N ARG A 64 -4.50 6.88 7.74
CA ARG A 64 -3.81 8.13 7.39
C ARG A 64 -2.66 7.82 6.46
N PHE A 65 -2.64 8.50 5.33
CA PHE A 65 -1.56 8.43 4.36
C PHE A 65 -0.55 9.55 4.64
N TYR A 66 0.73 9.28 4.39
CA TYR A 66 1.82 10.24 4.54
C TYR A 66 2.66 10.24 3.26
N GLY A 67 3.25 11.40 2.94
CA GLY A 67 4.06 11.57 1.74
C GLY A 67 3.23 11.96 0.50
N ASN A 68 3.80 11.73 -0.67
CA ASN A 68 3.22 12.09 -1.97
C ASN A 68 3.11 10.85 -2.86
N LEU A 69 2.07 10.81 -3.70
CA LEU A 69 1.98 9.81 -4.76
C LEU A 69 2.98 10.14 -5.86
N ASN A 70 3.81 9.15 -6.21
CA ASN A 70 4.71 9.22 -7.35
C ASN A 70 4.01 8.61 -8.55
N TRP A 71 3.84 9.40 -9.61
CA TRP A 71 3.06 9.05 -10.78
C TRP A 71 3.94 8.62 -11.95
#